data_AF-A0A3G5FK32-F1
#
_entry.id   AF-A0A3G5FK32-F1
#
_cell.length_a   1.000
_cell.length_b   1.000
_cell.length_c   1.000
_cell.angle_alpha   90.00
_cell.angle_beta   90.00
_cell.angle_gamma   90.00
#
_symmetry.space_group_name_H-M   'P 1'
#
loop_
_entity.id
_entity.type
_entity.pdbx_description
1 polymer ?
#
loop_
_entity_poly.entity_id
_entity_poly.type
_entity_poly.pdbx_seq_one_letter_code
_entity_poly.pdbx_strand_id
1 'polypeptide(L)' 'MQQKLENTVIPADHMEGMKDATVTIDKVISGTVYIVDYKPTDDGEIIRDHMRLTENKMAAN' A
#
# COMPACT_ATOMS: atom_id res chain seq x y z
N MET A 1 23.62 -3.96 -5.30
CA MET A 1 23.28 -2.68 -5.95
C MET A 1 22.18 -2.02 -5.14
N GLN A 2 22.47 -0.95 -4.40
CA GLN A 2 21.42 -0.09 -3.85
C GLN A 2 20.86 0.72 -5.03
N GLN A 3 19.59 0.53 -5.36
CA GLN A 3 18.91 1.41 -6.30
C GLN A 3 18.89 2.81 -5.66
N LYS A 4 19.36 3.80 -6.42
CA LYS A 4 19.28 5.20 -6.01
C LYS A 4 17.81 5.55 -5.88
N LEU A 5 17.43 6.06 -4.71
CA LEU A 5 16.06 6.48 -4.42
C LEU A 5 15.81 7.77 -5.22
N GLU A 6 15.08 7.66 -6.32
CA GLU A 6 14.74 8.79 -7.19
C GLU A 6 13.41 9.41 -6.75
N ASN A 7 13.32 10.74 -6.86
CA ASN A 7 12.05 11.43 -6.71
C ASN A 7 11.18 11.13 -7.92
N THR A 8 9.95 10.67 -7.69
CA THR A 8 9.00 10.31 -8.74
C THR A 8 7.60 10.82 -8.41
N VAL A 9 6.73 10.88 -9.42
CA VAL A 9 5.33 11.25 -9.27
C VAL A 9 4.49 9.98 -9.27
N ILE A 10 3.59 9.83 -8.29
CA ILE A 10 2.74 8.64 -8.16
C ILE A 10 1.30 8.90 -8.64
N PRO A 11 0.70 8.00 -9.44
CA PRO A 11 -0.69 8.15 -9.89
C PRO A 11 -1.71 7.56 -8.89
N ALA A 12 -1.26 7.03 -7.75
CA ALA A 12 -2.12 6.40 -6.75
C ALA A 12 -2.98 7.44 -6.02
N ASP A 13 -4.21 7.08 -5.67
CA ASP A 13 -5.21 7.99 -5.09
C ASP A 13 -5.92 7.34 -3.89
N HIS A 14 -5.15 6.75 -2.98
CA HIS A 14 -5.70 6.04 -1.82
C HIS A 14 -6.22 6.99 -0.73
N MET A 15 -5.67 8.19 -0.66
CA MET A 15 -6.00 9.20 0.34
C MET A 15 -5.75 10.60 -0.22
N GLU A 16 -6.42 11.59 0.38
CA GLU A 16 -6.28 12.99 -0.01
C GLU A 16 -4.80 13.42 -0.04
N GLY A 17 -4.42 14.08 -1.13
CA GLY A 17 -3.05 14.56 -1.35
C GLY A 17 -2.07 13.52 -1.90
N MET A 18 -2.50 12.26 -2.13
CA MET A 18 -1.61 11.23 -2.69
C MET A 18 -1.45 11.33 -4.21
N LYS A 19 -2.53 11.63 -4.93
CA LYS A 19 -2.52 11.68 -6.40
C LYS A 19 -1.56 12.75 -6.91
N ASP A 20 -0.69 12.35 -7.82
CA ASP A 20 0.34 13.18 -8.45
C ASP A 20 1.35 13.79 -7.46
N ALA A 21 1.43 13.24 -6.24
CA ALA A 21 2.43 13.66 -5.26
C ALA A 21 3.84 13.26 -5.71
N THR A 22 4.80 14.16 -5.47
CA THR A 22 6.23 13.83 -5.61
C THR A 22 6.70 13.09 -4.35
N VAL A 23 7.21 11.88 -4.52
CA VAL A 23 7.67 11.02 -3.44
C VAL A 23 9.11 10.57 -3.68
N THR A 24 9.84 10.33 -2.60
CA THR A 24 11.11 9.60 -2.65
C THR A 24 10.81 8.12 -2.40
N ILE A 25 11.28 7.24 -3.27
CA ILE A 25 11.16 5.79 -3.04
C ILE A 25 12.03 5.44 -1.84
N ASP A 26 11.55 4.71 -0.84
CA ASP A 26 12.41 4.25 0.27
C ASP A 26 13.02 2.86 -0.01
N LYS A 27 12.23 1.99 -0.65
CA LYS A 27 12.61 0.61 -0.94
C LYS A 27 11.80 0.05 -2.11
N VAL A 28 12.44 -0.80 -2.90
CA VAL A 28 11.77 -1.60 -3.93
C VAL A 28 11.74 -3.06 -3.49
N ILE A 29 10.55 -3.66 -3.48
CA ILE A 29 10.32 -5.06 -3.11
C ILE A 29 9.51 -5.70 -4.22
N SER A 30 10.04 -6.78 -4.80
CA SER A 30 9.28 -7.61 -5.74
C SER A 30 8.50 -8.68 -4.97
N GLY A 31 7.22 -8.84 -5.28
CA GLY A 31 6.37 -9.84 -4.65
C GLY A 31 4.90 -9.64 -5.00
N THR A 32 4.05 -10.48 -4.42
CA THR A 32 2.59 -10.40 -4.59
C THR A 32 2.01 -9.33 -3.68
N VAL A 33 1.06 -8.56 -4.21
CA VAL A 33 0.24 -7.62 -3.44
C VAL A 33 -1.23 -8.01 -3.56
N TYR A 34 -1.97 -7.84 -2.47
CA TYR A 34 -3.37 -8.23 -2.36
C TYR A 34 -4.26 -7.03 -2.07
N ILE A 35 -5.49 -7.13 -2.57
CA ILE A 35 -6.62 -6.28 -2.21
C ILE A 35 -7.48 -7.11 -1.26
N VAL A 36 -7.91 -6.53 -0.13
CA VAL A 36 -8.64 -7.27 0.90
C VAL A 36 -9.84 -6.49 1.42
N ASP A 37 -10.88 -7.23 1.77
CA ASP A 37 -11.94 -6.73 2.64
C ASP A 37 -11.57 -7.07 4.10
N TYR A 38 -11.77 -6.15 5.04
CA TYR A 38 -11.53 -6.40 6.45
C TYR A 38 -12.52 -5.69 7.37
N LYS A 39 -12.76 -6.29 8.55
CA LYS A 39 -13.48 -5.67 9.66
C LYS A 39 -12.44 -4.99 10.57
N PRO A 40 -12.50 -3.66 10.75
CA PRO A 40 -11.65 -2.95 11.70
C PRO A 40 -11.82 -3.47 13.14
N THR A 41 -10.77 -3.33 13.96
CA THR A 41 -10.78 -3.79 15.35
C THR A 41 -11.49 -2.86 16.32
N ASP A 42 -11.83 -1.65 15.89
CA ASP A 42 -12.54 -0.60 16.64
C ASP A 42 -14.05 -0.62 16.35
N ASP A 43 -14.59 -1.81 16.04
CA ASP A 43 -16.00 -2.06 15.70
C ASP A 43 -16.53 -1.31 14.47
N GLY A 44 -15.69 -0.58 13.72
CA GLY A 44 -16.05 0.15 12.50
C GLY A 44 -16.61 -0.73 11.37
N GLU A 45 -17.26 -0.13 10.37
CA GLU A 45 -17.84 -0.88 9.24
C GLU A 45 -16.80 -1.68 8.45
N ILE A 46 -17.24 -2.71 7.72
CA ILE A 46 -16.34 -3.49 6.85
C ILE A 46 -15.76 -2.56 5.79
N ILE A 47 -14.45 -2.47 5.74
CA ILE A 47 -13.72 -1.75 4.71
C ILE A 47 -13.49 -2.70 3.54
N ARG A 48 -13.96 -2.32 2.37
CA ARG A 48 -13.84 -3.10 1.14
C ARG A 48 -12.73 -2.60 0.24
N ASP A 49 -12.17 -3.51 -0.55
CA ASP A 49 -11.17 -3.23 -1.57
C ASP A 49 -9.94 -2.47 -1.05
N HIS A 50 -9.51 -2.76 0.18
CA HIS A 50 -8.36 -2.09 0.78
C HIS A 50 -7.06 -2.48 0.07
N MET A 51 -6.40 -1.47 -0.49
CA MET A 51 -5.14 -1.59 -1.21
C MET A 51 -3.99 -0.95 -0.41
N ARG A 52 -2.85 -1.61 -0.20
CA ARG A 52 -2.45 -2.98 -0.59
C ARG A 52 -1.86 -3.68 0.64
N LEU A 53 -1.95 -5.01 0.71
CA LEU A 53 -1.19 -5.82 1.67
C LEU A 53 -0.17 -6.71 0.97
N THR A 54 0.93 -7.01 1.67
CA THR A 54 1.96 -7.99 1.28
C THR A 54 1.82 -9.27 2.10
N GLU A 55 2.32 -10.39 1.60
CA GLU A 55 2.21 -11.72 2.25
C GLU A 55 2.66 -11.71 3.72
N ASN A 56 3.77 -11.04 4.04
CA ASN A 56 4.30 -10.94 5.40
C ASN A 56 3.43 -10.13 6.39
N LYS A 57 2.34 -9.52 5.91
CA LYS A 57 1.34 -8.82 6.72
C LYS A 57 0.09 -9.67 6.98
N MET A 58 0.07 -10.92 6.53
CA MET A 58 -1.06 -11.84 6.65
C MET A 58 -0.60 -13.16 7.30
N ALA A 59 -1.49 -13.78 8.06
CA ALA A 59 -1.31 -15.14 8.56
C ALA A 59 -2.29 -16.07 7.82
N ALA A 60 -1.88 -17.32 7.60
CA ALA A 60 -2.80 -18.34 7.14
C ALA A 60 -3.80 -18.66 8.28
N ASN A 61 -5.07 -18.78 7.91
CA ASN A 61 -6.14 -19.20 8.82
C ASN A 61 -6.10 -20.71 9.07
#